data_AF-A0A952RSG3-F1
#
_entry.id   AF-A0A952RSG3-F1
#
_cell.length_a   1.000
_cell.length_b   1.000
_cell.length_c   1.000
_cell.angle_alpha   90.00
_cell.angle_beta   90.00
_cell.angle_gamma   90.00
#
_symmetry.space_group_name_H-M   'P 1'
#
loop_
_entity.id
_entity.type
_entity.pdbx_description
1 polymer ?
#
loop_
_entity_poly.entity_id
_entity_poly.type
_entity_poly.pdbx_seq_one_letter_code
_entity_poly.pdbx_strand_id
1 'polypeptide(L)'
;MRLLAILAFGSMAVACASSTTNAVGTTTVTSSEVAEPESRESSPRAEEPTGQRVCRTTNIHDGTTELFLDWKKGSATGLLRRTAPSGVVTEQKVNAERVKGSIIADDVHSQDLAVHAAQVRDHKGRTYMRLGESKSGWFPCE
;
A
#
# COMPACT_ATOMS: atom_id res chain seq x y z
N MET A 1 45.22 12.13 -23.95
CA MET A 1 45.90 12.13 -22.64
C MET A 1 45.04 11.35 -21.66
N ARG A 2 45.67 10.37 -21.01
CA ARG A 2 45.07 9.38 -20.11
C ARG A 2 44.79 10.01 -18.74
N LEU A 3 43.68 9.63 -18.11
CA LEU A 3 43.67 9.36 -16.66
C LEU A 3 42.51 8.40 -16.34
N LEU A 4 42.88 7.13 -16.16
CA LEU A 4 42.12 6.15 -15.39
C LEU A 4 42.19 6.55 -13.91
N ALA A 5 41.08 6.45 -13.19
CA ALA A 5 41.07 6.29 -11.75
C ALA A 5 40.16 5.11 -11.39
N ILE A 6 40.77 4.15 -10.69
CA ILE A 6 40.25 2.84 -10.27
C ILE A 6 39.89 2.94 -8.77
N LEU A 7 39.06 2.00 -8.30
CA LEU A 7 38.87 1.51 -6.92
C LEU A 7 37.74 2.21 -6.13
N ALA A 8 36.89 1.54 -5.35
CA ALA A 8 36.97 0.20 -4.78
C ALA A 8 35.56 -0.39 -4.53
N PHE A 9 35.44 -1.71 -4.69
CA PHE A 9 34.34 -2.52 -4.17
C PHE A 9 34.56 -2.75 -2.67
N GLY A 10 33.57 -2.41 -1.84
CA GLY A 10 33.55 -2.72 -0.41
C GLY A 10 32.42 -3.68 -0.09
N SER A 11 32.73 -4.97 0.02
CA SER A 11 31.85 -5.99 0.58
C SER A 11 32.16 -6.13 2.07
N MET A 12 31.20 -5.81 2.94
CA MET A 12 31.22 -6.25 4.33
C MET A 12 29.95 -7.04 4.62
N ALA A 13 30.11 -8.36 4.71
CA ALA A 13 29.14 -9.27 5.29
C ALA A 13 29.30 -9.23 6.82
N VAL A 14 28.19 -9.03 7.54
CA VAL A 14 28.12 -9.32 8.97
C VAL A 14 27.11 -10.46 9.14
N ALA A 15 27.65 -11.65 9.41
CA ALA A 15 26.92 -12.80 9.88
C ALA A 15 26.90 -12.76 11.43
N CYS A 16 25.71 -12.80 12.02
CA CYS A 16 25.53 -13.26 13.39
C CYS A 16 24.49 -14.38 13.37
N ALA A 17 24.98 -15.59 13.65
CA ALA A 17 24.19 -16.80 13.81
C ALA A 17 23.73 -16.97 15.27
N SER A 18 22.48 -17.41 15.40
CA SER A 18 21.85 -18.32 16.37
C SER A 18 22.27 -18.34 17.85
N SER A 19 21.26 -18.31 18.73
CA SER A 19 21.16 -19.09 19.98
C SER A 19 19.72 -18.96 20.56
N THR A 20 18.94 -20.05 20.67
CA THR A 20 18.63 -20.77 21.95
C THR A 20 17.34 -20.20 22.60
N THR A 21 16.29 -20.88 23.09
CA THR A 21 15.93 -22.29 23.33
C THR A 21 14.46 -22.32 23.82
N ASN A 22 13.75 -23.40 23.48
CA ASN A 22 12.56 -24.04 24.09
C ASN A 22 11.59 -23.24 24.99
N ALA A 23 10.30 -23.36 24.68
CA ALA A 23 9.32 -23.92 25.62
C ALA A 23 8.07 -24.43 24.86
N VAL A 24 8.03 -25.75 24.65
CA VAL A 24 6.80 -26.48 24.35
C VAL A 24 5.98 -26.49 25.64
N GLY A 25 4.94 -25.65 25.70
CA GLY A 25 3.92 -25.69 26.73
C GLY A 25 2.76 -26.55 26.26
N THR A 26 2.83 -27.86 26.50
CA THR A 26 1.67 -28.75 26.41
C THR A 26 0.91 -28.66 27.74
N THR A 27 -0.34 -28.20 27.71
CA THR A 27 -1.28 -28.45 28.81
C THR A 27 -2.65 -28.86 28.25
N THR A 28 -2.89 -30.17 28.38
CA THR A 28 -4.09 -30.80 28.92
C THR A 28 -5.45 -30.45 28.32
N VAL A 29 -5.98 -31.44 27.60
CA VAL A 29 -7.38 -31.59 27.20
C VAL A 29 -8.24 -31.85 28.43
N THR A 30 -9.29 -31.05 28.64
CA THR A 30 -10.45 -31.42 29.45
C THR A 30 -11.71 -31.05 28.67
N SER A 31 -12.40 -32.07 28.16
CA SER A 31 -13.72 -31.97 27.54
C SER A 31 -14.81 -31.87 28.60
N SER A 32 -15.79 -30.99 28.38
CA SER A 32 -17.25 -31.23 28.42
C SER A 32 -17.97 -29.94 28.80
N GLU A 33 -18.75 -29.37 27.88
CA GLU A 33 -20.14 -28.94 28.08
C GLU A 33 -20.62 -28.28 26.78
N VAL A 34 -21.82 -28.63 26.33
CA VAL A 34 -22.50 -28.09 25.15
C VAL A 34 -22.89 -26.64 25.38
N ALA A 35 -22.42 -25.72 24.53
CA ALA A 35 -23.01 -24.39 24.38
C ALA A 35 -22.77 -23.83 22.96
N GLU A 36 -23.88 -23.59 22.26
CA GLU A 36 -24.16 -22.62 21.18
C GLU A 36 -23.22 -22.47 19.96
N PRO A 37 -23.75 -22.57 18.72
CA PRO A 37 -23.03 -22.13 17.53
C PRO A 37 -23.08 -20.59 17.42
N GLU A 38 -22.34 -19.89 18.29
CA GLU A 38 -22.00 -18.49 18.05
C GLU A 38 -20.62 -18.42 17.38
N SER A 39 -20.62 -18.37 16.06
CA SER A 39 -19.73 -17.45 15.35
C SER A 39 -20.24 -17.32 13.92
N ARG A 40 -21.20 -16.42 13.73
CA ARG A 40 -21.33 -15.77 12.42
C ARG A 40 -20.04 -14.99 12.28
N GLU A 41 -19.07 -15.58 11.59
CA GLU A 41 -17.90 -14.88 11.09
C GLU A 41 -18.43 -13.80 10.14
N SER A 42 -18.70 -12.64 10.74
CA SER A 42 -19.10 -11.44 10.05
C SER A 42 -17.90 -11.10 9.19
N SER A 43 -17.94 -11.53 7.93
CA SER A 43 -16.94 -11.10 6.94
C SER A 43 -16.81 -9.59 7.11
N PRO A 44 -15.59 -9.05 7.34
CA PRO A 44 -15.43 -7.63 7.59
C PRO A 44 -16.04 -6.91 6.39
N ARG A 45 -17.20 -6.29 6.61
CA ARG A 45 -17.88 -5.50 5.59
C ARG A 45 -16.92 -4.36 5.32
N ALA A 46 -16.26 -4.39 4.17
CA ALA A 46 -15.33 -3.34 3.76
C ALA A 46 -16.04 -2.01 3.99
N GLU A 47 -15.49 -1.19 4.88
CA GLU A 47 -16.03 0.12 5.19
C GLU A 47 -16.10 0.89 3.86
N GLU A 48 -17.23 1.56 3.61
CA GLU A 48 -17.37 2.34 2.38
C GLU A 48 -16.32 3.47 2.43
N PRO A 49 -15.44 3.58 1.42
CA PRO A 49 -14.33 4.50 1.51
C PRO A 49 -14.87 5.93 1.50
N THR A 50 -14.42 6.74 2.43
CA THR A 50 -14.85 8.14 2.53
C THR A 50 -14.24 8.98 1.42
N GLY A 51 -15.00 9.97 0.93
CA GLY A 51 -14.56 10.90 -0.11
C GLY A 51 -14.93 10.48 -1.53
N GLN A 52 -14.51 11.29 -2.50
CA GLN A 52 -14.78 11.07 -3.92
C GLN A 52 -13.69 10.22 -4.56
N ARG A 53 -14.08 9.25 -5.41
CA ARG A 53 -13.11 8.53 -6.24
C ARG A 53 -12.52 9.47 -7.29
N VAL A 54 -11.20 9.69 -7.21
CA VAL A 54 -10.45 10.59 -8.10
C VAL A 54 -9.84 9.84 -9.28
N CYS A 55 -9.43 8.58 -9.07
CA CYS A 55 -8.93 7.73 -10.14
C CYS A 55 -9.21 6.27 -9.80
N ARG A 56 -9.53 5.50 -10.84
CA ARG A 56 -9.53 4.04 -10.81
C ARG A 56 -8.68 3.53 -11.97
N THR A 57 -7.79 2.59 -11.68
CA THR A 57 -7.01 1.87 -12.70
C THR A 57 -7.26 0.38 -12.58
N THR A 58 -7.38 -0.30 -13.71
CA THR A 58 -7.56 -1.76 -13.75
C THR A 58 -6.45 -2.40 -14.58
N ASN A 59 -5.80 -3.42 -14.03
CA ASN A 59 -4.76 -4.23 -14.68
C ASN A 59 -5.06 -5.72 -14.42
N ILE A 60 -4.83 -6.58 -15.42
CA ILE A 60 -4.99 -8.03 -15.27
C ILE A 60 -4.05 -8.64 -14.22
N HIS A 61 -2.87 -8.04 -14.01
CA HIS A 61 -1.88 -8.54 -13.06
C HIS A 61 -2.11 -8.03 -11.63
N ASP A 62 -2.43 -6.75 -11.49
CA ASP A 62 -2.51 -6.08 -10.18
C ASP A 62 -3.96 -5.93 -9.67
N GLY A 63 -4.94 -6.25 -10.51
CA GLY A 63 -6.35 -6.07 -10.23
C GLY A 63 -6.79 -4.61 -10.37
N THR A 64 -7.61 -4.14 -9.43
CA THR A 64 -8.12 -2.76 -9.43
C THR A 64 -7.38 -1.94 -8.37
N THR A 65 -7.00 -0.71 -8.70
CA THR A 65 -6.54 0.29 -7.72
C THR A 65 -7.42 1.53 -7.80
N GLU A 66 -7.89 2.01 -6.66
CA GLU A 66 -8.78 3.16 -6.55
C GLU A 66 -8.23 4.16 -5.53
N LEU A 67 -8.24 5.44 -5.89
CA LEU A 67 -7.89 6.54 -5.00
C LEU A 67 -9.15 7.34 -4.65
N PHE A 68 -9.52 7.34 -3.38
CA PHE A 68 -10.63 8.12 -2.82
C PHE A 68 -10.06 9.27 -2.01
N LEU A 69 -10.54 10.50 -2.24
CA LEU A 69 -10.08 11.69 -1.53
C LEU A 69 -11.26 12.55 -1.06
N ASP A 70 -11.21 12.98 0.20
CA ASP A 70 -12.08 14.00 0.78
C ASP A 70 -11.32 15.32 0.90
N TRP A 71 -11.67 16.30 0.07
CA TRP A 71 -10.97 17.58 -0.01
C TRP A 71 -11.47 18.56 1.05
N LYS A 72 -10.53 19.07 1.86
CA LYS A 72 -10.75 20.15 2.82
C LYS A 72 -9.81 21.29 2.50
N LYS A 73 -10.33 22.26 1.72
CA LYS A 73 -9.57 23.41 1.22
C LYS A 73 -8.41 22.95 0.31
N GLY A 74 -7.16 23.19 0.72
CA GLY A 74 -5.96 22.92 -0.09
C GLY A 74 -5.42 21.50 0.00
N SER A 75 -5.88 20.71 0.97
CA SER A 75 -5.44 19.34 1.22
C SER A 75 -6.63 18.37 1.24
N ALA A 76 -6.34 17.10 1.14
CA ALA A 76 -7.30 16.02 1.27
C ALA A 76 -6.77 14.92 2.18
N THR A 77 -7.70 14.19 2.77
CA THR A 77 -7.45 12.89 3.40
C THR A 77 -8.19 11.83 2.63
N GLY A 78 -7.71 10.59 2.62
CA GLY A 78 -8.39 9.56 1.86
C GLY A 78 -7.81 8.17 1.99
N LEU A 79 -8.15 7.34 1.01
CA LEU A 79 -7.81 5.92 0.96
C LEU A 79 -7.32 5.55 -0.45
N LEU A 80 -6.17 4.89 -0.50
CA LEU A 80 -5.71 4.12 -1.64
C LEU A 80 -6.13 2.66 -1.42
N ARG A 81 -7.12 2.20 -2.18
CA ARG A 81 -7.63 0.83 -2.12
C ARG A 81 -7.08 0.02 -3.29
N ARG A 82 -6.55 -1.16 -3.02
CA ARG A 82 -6.14 -2.12 -4.04
C ARG A 82 -6.93 -3.41 -3.85
N THR A 83 -7.51 -3.90 -4.93
CA THR A 83 -8.25 -5.16 -4.99
C THR A 83 -7.52 -6.07 -5.95
N ALA A 84 -6.81 -7.06 -5.41
CA ALA A 84 -6.09 -8.04 -6.22
C ALA A 84 -7.07 -8.87 -7.08
N PRO A 85 -6.60 -9.52 -8.16
CA PRO A 85 -7.46 -10.41 -8.97
C PRO A 85 -8.08 -11.56 -8.16
N SER A 86 -7.47 -11.95 -7.03
CA SER A 86 -8.01 -12.94 -6.09
C SER A 86 -9.21 -12.43 -5.27
N GLY A 87 -9.54 -11.15 -5.35
CA GLY A 87 -10.57 -10.49 -4.54
C GLY A 87 -10.07 -9.97 -3.19
N VAL A 88 -8.79 -10.17 -2.85
CA VAL A 88 -8.19 -9.60 -1.63
C VAL A 88 -8.12 -8.08 -1.74
N VAL A 89 -8.64 -7.39 -0.73
CA VAL A 89 -8.64 -5.92 -0.64
C VAL A 89 -7.61 -5.47 0.39
N THR A 90 -6.75 -4.53 -0.01
CA THR A 90 -5.82 -3.83 0.88
C THR A 90 -6.07 -2.33 0.81
N GLU A 91 -6.03 -1.66 1.95
CA GLU A 91 -6.29 -0.24 2.05
C GLU A 91 -5.14 0.47 2.74
N GLN A 92 -4.78 1.62 2.19
CA GLN A 92 -3.75 2.49 2.72
C GLN A 92 -4.32 3.89 2.91
N LYS A 93 -4.23 4.42 4.13
CA LYS A 93 -4.65 5.80 4.42
C LYS A 93 -3.64 6.77 3.82
N VAL A 94 -4.15 7.83 3.21
CA VAL A 94 -3.31 8.83 2.54
C VAL A 94 -3.69 10.25 2.93
N ASN A 95 -2.69 11.13 2.98
CA ASN A 95 -2.86 12.57 2.88
C ASN A 95 -2.57 12.97 1.43
N ALA A 96 -3.29 13.94 0.88
CA ALA A 96 -3.08 14.38 -0.48
C ALA A 96 -3.11 15.89 -0.65
N GLU A 97 -2.35 16.37 -1.63
CA GLU A 97 -2.26 17.78 -1.98
C GLU A 97 -2.28 17.97 -3.50
N ARG A 98 -2.68 19.17 -3.94
CA ARG A 98 -2.58 19.57 -5.35
C ARG A 98 -1.28 20.33 -5.57
N VAL A 99 -0.40 19.78 -6.40
CA VAL A 99 0.90 20.38 -6.72
C VAL A 99 1.06 20.46 -8.22
N LYS A 100 1.18 21.68 -8.76
CA LYS A 100 1.44 21.94 -10.19
C LYS A 100 0.49 21.18 -11.15
N GLY A 101 -0.81 21.15 -10.83
CA GLY A 101 -1.81 20.46 -11.64
C GLY A 101 -1.81 18.93 -11.52
N SER A 102 -1.05 18.38 -10.57
CA SER A 102 -1.07 16.97 -10.19
C SER A 102 -1.62 16.82 -8.78
N ILE A 103 -2.08 15.62 -8.44
CA ILE A 103 -2.41 15.23 -7.07
C ILE A 103 -1.31 14.30 -6.59
N ILE A 104 -0.73 14.62 -5.44
CA ILE A 104 0.26 13.80 -4.76
C ILE A 104 -0.43 13.24 -3.52
N ALA A 105 -0.44 11.91 -3.38
CA ALA A 105 -1.00 11.22 -2.23
C ALA A 105 0.12 10.47 -1.50
N ASP A 106 0.32 10.82 -0.24
CA ASP A 106 1.36 10.32 0.64
C ASP A 106 0.77 9.38 1.68
N ASP A 107 1.52 8.33 2.02
CA ASP A 107 1.18 7.48 3.16
C ASP A 107 1.25 8.30 4.45
N VAL A 108 0.19 8.24 5.26
CA VAL A 108 0.14 8.90 6.56
C VAL A 108 1.21 8.40 7.54
N HIS A 109 1.79 7.23 7.29
CA HIS A 109 2.83 6.61 8.11
C HIS A 109 4.24 6.69 7.51
N SER A 110 4.41 7.17 6.27
CA SER A 110 5.75 7.27 5.67
C SER A 110 6.56 8.39 6.31
N GLN A 111 7.80 8.08 6.67
CA GLN A 111 8.80 9.07 7.07
C GLN A 111 9.64 9.55 5.87
N ASP A 112 9.59 8.81 4.76
CA ASP A 112 10.28 9.17 3.52
C ASP A 112 9.34 9.98 2.63
N LEU A 113 9.61 11.28 2.52
CA LEU A 113 8.84 12.21 1.70
C LEU A 113 9.07 12.02 0.19
N ALA A 114 10.06 11.22 -0.23
CA ALA A 114 10.32 10.94 -1.63
C ALA A 114 9.45 9.81 -2.20
N VAL A 115 8.78 9.04 -1.34
CA VAL A 115 7.95 7.90 -1.74
C VAL A 115 6.47 8.24 -1.49
N HIS A 116 5.82 8.75 -2.53
CA HIS A 116 4.38 9.01 -2.54
C HIS A 116 3.60 7.72 -2.72
N ALA A 117 2.55 7.44 -1.95
CA ALA A 117 1.70 6.27 -2.15
C ALA A 117 1.08 6.23 -3.56
N ALA A 118 0.60 7.37 -4.05
CA ALA A 118 0.11 7.53 -5.42
C ALA A 118 0.33 8.96 -5.96
N GLN A 119 0.42 9.08 -7.28
CA GLN A 119 0.44 10.34 -8.00
C GLN A 119 -0.60 10.29 -9.12
N VAL A 120 -1.43 11.32 -9.22
CA VAL A 120 -2.42 11.46 -10.29
C VAL A 120 -2.10 12.71 -11.10
N ARG A 121 -2.08 12.60 -12.44
CA ARG A 121 -1.83 13.73 -13.33
C ARG A 121 -2.67 13.64 -14.59
N ASP A 122 -2.97 14.79 -15.16
CA ASP A 122 -3.55 14.87 -16.51
C ASP A 122 -2.45 14.91 -17.57
N HIS A 123 -2.63 14.14 -18.64
CA HIS A 123 -1.76 14.16 -19.80
C HIS A 123 -2.58 13.96 -21.09
N LYS A 124 -2.53 14.93 -22.00
CA LYS A 124 -3.27 14.90 -23.29
C LYS A 124 -4.77 14.63 -23.12
N GLY A 125 -5.39 15.28 -22.13
CA GLY A 125 -6.83 15.17 -21.87
C GLY A 125 -7.27 13.86 -21.21
N ARG A 126 -6.33 13.03 -20.74
CA ARG A 126 -6.61 11.82 -19.97
C ARG A 126 -5.90 11.89 -18.62
N THR A 127 -6.57 11.42 -17.58
CA THR A 127 -6.00 11.32 -16.24
C THR A 127 -5.26 9.99 -16.11
N TYR A 128 -4.12 10.00 -15.44
CA TYR A 128 -3.31 8.82 -15.17
C TYR A 128 -2.90 8.78 -13.71
N MET A 129 -2.78 7.57 -13.17
CA MET A 129 -2.24 7.32 -11.84
C MET A 129 -0.97 6.48 -11.91
N ARG A 130 -0.02 6.83 -11.05
CA ARG A 130 1.21 6.07 -10.80
C ARG A 130 1.30 5.77 -9.31
N LEU A 131 1.70 4.55 -8.96
CA LEU A 131 1.92 4.16 -7.57
C LEU A 131 3.38 4.41 -7.15
N GLY A 132 3.60 4.61 -5.85
CA GLY A 132 4.90 4.94 -5.27
C GLY A 132 5.98 3.88 -5.36
N GLU A 133 5.57 2.64 -5.58
CA GLU A 133 6.50 1.53 -5.62
C GLU A 133 7.42 1.71 -6.83
N SER A 134 8.72 1.50 -6.61
CA SER A 134 9.84 2.05 -7.39
C SER A 134 9.91 1.63 -8.86
N LYS A 135 8.90 0.94 -9.40
CA LYS A 135 8.80 0.52 -10.80
C LYS A 135 7.38 0.64 -11.40
N SER A 136 6.42 1.26 -10.72
CA SER A 136 5.05 1.36 -11.24
C SER A 136 4.97 2.34 -12.43
N GLY A 137 4.38 1.87 -13.54
CA GLY A 137 4.07 2.68 -14.71
C GLY A 137 2.93 3.68 -14.46
N TRP A 138 2.64 4.51 -15.46
CA TRP A 138 1.44 5.35 -15.47
C TRP A 138 0.28 4.57 -16.07
N PHE A 139 -0.78 4.41 -15.30
CA PHE A 139 -1.99 3.70 -15.71
C PHE A 139 -3.11 4.71 -15.97
N PRO A 140 -3.85 4.61 -17.08
CA PRO A 140 -4.95 5.51 -17.35
C PRO A 140 -6.06 5.30 -16.33
N CYS A 141 -6.61 6.40 -15.83
CA CYS A 141 -7.83 6.38 -15.04
C CYS A 141 -9.04 6.10 -15.94
N GLU A 142 -10.02 5.39 -15.39
CA GLU A 142 -11.38 5.21 -15.94
C GLU A 142 -12.25 6.45 -15.72
#